data_AF-A0A345ST59-F1
#
_entry.id   AF-A0A345ST59-F1
#
_cell.length_a   1.000
_cell.length_b   1.000
_cell.length_c   1.000
_cell.angle_alpha   90.00
_cell.angle_beta   90.00
_cell.angle_gamma   90.00
#
_symmetry.space_group_name_H-M   'P 1'
#
loop_
_entity.id
_entity.type
_entity.pdbx_description
1 polymer ?
#
loop_
_entity_poly.entity_id
_entity_poly.type
_entity_poly.pdbx_seq_one_letter_code
_entity_poly.pdbx_strand_id
1 'polypeptide(L)'
;MLGAGTHNDLGLTEPLETEPRCFHTRPFLVMDGNRFTGALTATINDPRLRGLPPVGAIDQFVDSTDVTRFSDRRRRYITGPGLGTPQLEQ
;
A
#
# COMPACT_ATOMS: atom_id res chain seq x y z
N MET A 1 -15.64 14.50 -5.48
CA MET A 1 -14.66 13.83 -6.37
C MET A 1 -13.34 14.60 -6.33
N LEU A 2 -12.72 14.79 -5.16
CA LEU A 2 -11.56 15.68 -5.00
C LEU A 2 -10.22 14.92 -4.99
N GLY A 3 -10.19 13.68 -4.47
CA GLY A 3 -8.92 12.95 -4.28
C GLY A 3 -8.18 12.57 -5.57
N ALA A 4 -8.90 12.17 -6.63
CA ALA A 4 -8.27 11.75 -7.88
C ALA A 4 -7.69 12.93 -8.69
N GLY A 5 -8.33 14.10 -8.65
CA GLY A 5 -7.77 15.32 -9.24
C GLY A 5 -6.50 15.75 -8.51
N THR A 6 -6.54 15.76 -7.16
CA THR A 6 -5.36 16.09 -6.34
C THR A 6 -4.18 15.15 -6.59
N HIS A 7 -4.40 13.87 -6.92
CA HIS A 7 -3.31 12.98 -7.34
C HIS A 7 -2.58 13.52 -8.57
N ASN A 8 -3.31 13.91 -9.62
CA ASN A 8 -2.72 14.42 -10.86
C ASN A 8 -1.97 15.74 -10.61
N ASP A 9 -2.51 16.60 -9.74
CA ASP A 9 -1.90 17.89 -9.39
C ASP A 9 -0.51 17.75 -8.74
N LEU A 10 -0.21 16.59 -8.11
CA LEU A 10 1.11 16.33 -7.53
C LEU A 10 2.21 16.12 -8.58
N GLY A 11 1.87 15.82 -9.84
CA GLY A 11 2.84 15.62 -10.92
C GLY A 11 3.80 14.45 -10.70
N LEU A 12 3.47 13.50 -9.82
CA LEU A 12 4.31 12.35 -9.49
C LEU A 12 4.14 11.18 -10.46
N THR A 13 3.10 11.20 -11.29
CA THR A 13 2.81 10.20 -12.33
C THR A 13 2.34 10.92 -13.59
N GLU A 14 2.29 10.23 -14.73
CA GLU A 14 1.46 10.70 -15.84
C GLU A 14 -0.01 10.86 -15.39
N PRO A 15 -0.78 11.81 -15.95
CA PRO A 15 -2.16 12.03 -15.55
C PRO A 15 -3.04 10.79 -15.75
N LEU A 16 -3.83 10.45 -14.74
CA LEU A 16 -4.78 9.33 -14.77
C LEU A 16 -6.23 9.83 -14.86
N GLU A 17 -7.09 9.04 -15.51
CA GLU A 17 -8.54 9.31 -15.55
C GLU A 17 -9.14 9.24 -14.15
N THR A 18 -9.83 10.31 -13.76
CA THR A 18 -10.34 10.55 -12.41
C THR A 18 -11.79 10.11 -12.20
N GLU A 19 -12.48 9.73 -13.27
CA GLU A 19 -13.88 9.33 -13.20
C GLU A 19 -14.05 8.01 -12.43
N PRO A 20 -15.01 7.93 -11.48
CA PRO A 20 -15.36 6.69 -10.82
C PRO A 20 -15.85 5.64 -11.82
N ARG A 21 -15.55 4.37 -11.57
CA ARG A 21 -15.97 3.24 -12.40
C ARG A 21 -16.73 2.21 -11.57
N CYS A 22 -17.48 1.34 -12.23
CA CYS A 22 -18.14 0.21 -11.58
C CYS A 22 -17.10 -0.71 -10.91
N PHE A 23 -17.39 -1.15 -9.69
CA PHE A 23 -16.61 -2.16 -8.98
C PHE A 23 -16.84 -3.52 -9.63
N HIS A 24 -15.92 -3.92 -10.51
CA HIS A 24 -16.08 -5.08 -11.38
C HIS A 24 -17.42 -5.01 -12.15
N THR A 25 -18.24 -6.06 -12.07
CA THR A 25 -19.56 -6.13 -12.71
C THR A 25 -20.69 -5.54 -11.86
N ARG A 26 -20.39 -4.95 -10.70
CA ARG A 26 -21.40 -4.46 -9.74
C ARG A 26 -21.68 -2.97 -9.96
N PRO A 27 -22.91 -2.49 -9.70
CA PRO A 27 -23.30 -1.10 -9.95
C PRO A 27 -22.86 -0.14 -8.82
N PHE A 28 -21.72 -0.42 -8.18
CA PHE A 28 -21.14 0.46 -7.15
C PHE A 28 -19.97 1.22 -7.77
N LEU A 29 -19.98 2.55 -7.68
CA LEU A 29 -18.91 3.38 -8.23
C LEU A 29 -17.75 3.48 -7.25
N VAL A 30 -16.55 3.15 -7.71
CA VAL A 30 -15.30 3.22 -6.96
C VAL A 30 -14.25 3.96 -7.78
N MET A 31 -13.25 4.52 -7.11
CA MET A 31 -12.11 5.16 -7.79
C MET A 31 -11.15 4.14 -8.42
N ASP A 32 -11.27 2.86 -8.07
CA ASP A 32 -10.34 1.79 -8.47
C ASP A 32 -8.89 2.17 -8.11
N GLY A 33 -8.65 2.35 -6.80
CA GLY A 33 -7.42 2.94 -6.24
C GLY A 33 -6.13 2.22 -6.64
N ASN A 34 -6.21 0.94 -7.01
CA ASN A 34 -5.06 0.16 -7.45
C ASN A 34 -4.34 0.78 -8.67
N ARG A 35 -5.10 1.46 -9.55
CA ARG A 35 -4.54 2.17 -10.71
C ARG A 35 -3.58 3.29 -10.29
N PHE A 36 -3.95 4.06 -9.26
CA PHE A 36 -3.16 5.16 -8.73
C PHE A 36 -1.94 4.63 -7.93
N THR A 37 -2.16 3.63 -7.07
CA THR A 37 -1.08 3.01 -6.28
C THR A 37 -0.02 2.36 -7.18
N GLY A 38 -0.44 1.69 -8.26
CA GLY A 38 0.48 1.09 -9.23
C GLY A 38 1.34 2.14 -9.93
N ALA A 39 0.72 3.23 -10.40
CA ALA A 39 1.43 4.34 -11.04
C ALA A 39 2.45 5.01 -10.09
N LEU A 40 2.08 5.25 -8.83
CA LEU A 40 3.00 5.80 -7.82
C LEU A 40 4.14 4.85 -7.49
N THR A 41 3.84 3.57 -7.33
CA THR A 41 4.87 2.57 -6.99
C THR A 41 5.89 2.42 -8.12
N ALA A 42 5.45 2.56 -9.37
CA ALA A 42 6.32 2.54 -10.54
C ALA A 42 7.32 3.71 -10.58
N THR A 43 7.03 4.84 -9.90
CA THR A 43 7.92 6.01 -9.88
C THR A 43 9.01 5.92 -8.80
N ILE A 44 8.94 4.92 -7.91
CA ILE A 44 9.98 4.66 -6.91
C ILE A 44 11.24 4.19 -7.64
N ASN A 45 12.26 5.05 -7.70
CA ASN A 45 13.52 4.76 -8.38
C ASN A 45 14.61 4.16 -7.49
N ASP A 46 14.49 4.31 -6.16
CA ASP A 46 15.44 3.73 -5.22
C ASP A 46 15.31 2.19 -5.23
N PRO A 47 16.36 1.44 -5.61
CA PRO A 47 16.31 -0.02 -5.68
C PRO A 47 16.07 -0.69 -4.32
N ARG A 48 16.52 -0.07 -3.22
CA ARG A 48 16.28 -0.59 -1.86
C ARG A 48 14.81 -0.47 -1.52
N LEU A 49 14.19 0.68 -1.82
CA LEU A 49 12.76 0.90 -1.56
C LEU A 49 11.88 0.02 -2.46
N ARG A 50 12.23 -0.11 -3.75
CA ARG A 50 11.51 -0.97 -4.70
C ARG A 50 11.60 -2.46 -4.35
N GLY A 51 12.70 -2.87 -3.72
CA GLY A 51 12.91 -4.24 -3.25
C GLY A 51 12.19 -4.57 -1.93
N LEU A 52 11.60 -3.60 -1.25
CA LEU A 52 10.80 -3.88 -0.05
C LEU A 52 9.47 -4.51 -0.46
N PRO A 53 8.96 -5.48 0.30
CA PRO A 53 7.59 -5.95 0.11
C PRO A 53 6.63 -4.75 0.30
N PRO A 54 5.50 -4.68 -0.42
CA PRO A 54 4.47 -3.70 -0.11
C PRO A 54 4.03 -3.89 1.34
N VAL A 55 4.41 -2.96 2.20
CA VAL A 55 4.07 -3.03 3.62
C VAL A 55 2.72 -2.35 3.81
N GLY A 56 1.65 -3.11 3.64
CA GLY A 56 0.34 -2.78 4.20
C GLY A 56 0.15 -3.40 5.57
N ALA A 57 -0.95 -3.03 6.22
CA ALA A 57 -1.46 -3.84 7.31
C ALA A 57 -1.74 -5.26 6.84
N ILE A 58 -1.92 -6.18 7.78
CA ILE A 58 -2.42 -7.52 7.47
C ILE A 58 -3.67 -7.50 6.56
N ASP A 59 -4.43 -6.41 6.55
CA ASP A 59 -5.52 -6.11 5.61
C ASP A 59 -5.16 -6.24 4.12
N GLN A 60 -3.87 -6.21 3.73
CA GLN A 60 -3.45 -6.50 2.35
C GLN A 60 -3.45 -8.00 2.00
N PHE A 61 -3.41 -8.87 3.00
CA PHE A 61 -3.38 -10.32 2.84
C PHE A 61 -4.68 -10.97 3.29
N VAL A 62 -5.35 -10.39 4.29
CA VAL A 62 -6.58 -10.89 4.91
C VAL A 62 -7.43 -9.71 5.37
N ASP A 63 -8.61 -9.53 4.77
CA ASP A 63 -9.64 -8.61 5.28
C ASP A 63 -10.47 -9.33 6.35
N SER A 64 -9.83 -9.64 7.48
CA SER A 64 -10.46 -10.26 8.65
C SER A 64 -10.12 -9.46 9.88
N THR A 65 -11.16 -8.90 10.50
CA THR A 65 -11.08 -8.06 11.69
C THR A 65 -10.32 -8.74 12.85
N ASP A 66 -10.40 -10.06 12.94
CA ASP A 66 -9.69 -10.84 13.97
C ASP A 66 -8.17 -10.76 13.82
N VAL A 67 -7.67 -10.72 12.58
CA VAL A 67 -6.24 -10.69 12.29
C VAL A 67 -5.67 -9.26 12.48
N THR A 68 -6.46 -8.23 12.17
CA THR A 68 -6.08 -6.81 12.33
C THR A 68 -5.95 -6.38 13.79
N ARG A 69 -6.54 -7.11 14.74
CA ARG A 69 -6.51 -6.81 16.18
C ARG A 69 -5.13 -6.97 16.85
N PHE A 70 -4.20 -7.73 16.26
CA PHE A 70 -2.91 -8.07 16.89
C PHE A 70 -1.74 -7.22 16.36
N SER A 71 -1.73 -5.93 16.71
CA SER A 71 -0.72 -4.95 16.30
C SER A 71 0.74 -5.38 16.56
N ASP A 72 1.01 -6.12 17.64
CA ASP A 72 2.37 -6.59 17.96
C ASP A 72 2.91 -7.63 16.97
N ARG A 73 2.03 -8.50 16.44
CA ARG A 73 2.40 -9.50 15.44
C ARG A 73 2.69 -8.85 14.10
N ARG A 74 1.93 -7.81 13.74
CA ARG A 74 2.18 -6.97 12.56
C ARG A 74 3.56 -6.30 12.64
N ARG A 75 3.92 -5.72 13.80
CA ARG A 75 5.23 -5.09 14.01
C ARG A 75 6.40 -6.07 13.88
N ARG A 76 6.22 -7.31 14.34
CA ARG A 76 7.21 -8.39 14.22
C ARG A 76 7.41 -8.88 12.77
N TYR A 77 6.34 -8.87 11.96
CA TYR A 77 6.43 -9.19 10.54
C TYR A 77 7.19 -8.12 9.73
N ILE A 78 6.91 -6.83 9.99
CA ILE A 78 7.59 -5.70 9.33
C ILE A 78 9.09 -5.69 9.64
N THR A 79 9.46 -6.10 10.85
CA THR A 79 10.88 -6.15 11.27
C THR A 79 11.63 -7.35 10.69
N GLY A 80 10.93 -8.44 10.33
CA GLY A 80 11.49 -9.66 9.75
C GLY A 80 12.61 -10.30 10.59
N PRO A 81 13.07 -11.52 10.28
CA PRO A 81 14.28 -12.09 10.87
C PRO A 81 15.60 -11.44 10.38
N GLY A 82 15.58 -10.17 9.93
CA GLY A 82 16.60 -9.62 9.04
C GLY A 82 17.33 -8.35 9.50
N LEU A 83 17.11 -7.87 10.72
CA LEU A 83 17.96 -6.83 11.32
C LEU A 83 18.36 -7.33 12.71
N GLY A 84 19.65 -7.66 12.82
CA GLY A 84 20.22 -8.46 13.90
C GLY A 84 19.75 -8.03 15.29
N THR A 85 19.41 -9.03 16.09
CA THR A 85 19.42 -8.91 17.55
C THR A 85 20.75 -8.29 17.95
N PRO A 86 20.80 -7.10 18.58
CA PRO A 86 21.99 -6.75 19.32
C PRO A 86 22.11 -7.80 20.42
N GLN A 87 23.21 -8.53 20.46
CA GLN A 87 23.63 -9.20 21.68
C GLN A 87 23.63 -8.16 22.80
N LEU A 88 22.60 -8.20 23.64
CA LEU A 88 22.71 -7.64 24.97
C LEU A 88 23.46 -8.71 25.76
N GLU A 89 24.76 -8.43 25.93
CA GLU A 89 25.59 -9.12 26.89
C GLU A 89 24.97 -9.05 28.30
N GLN A 90 25.19 -10.15 29.02
CA GLN A 90 25.05 -10.40 30.45
C GLN A 90 23.68 -10.94 30.89
#